data_AF-A0A328VSH2-F1
#
_entry.id   AF-A0A328VSH2-F1
#
_cell.length_a   1.000
_cell.length_b   1.000
_cell.length_c   1.000
_cell.angle_alpha   90.00
_cell.angle_beta   90.00
_cell.angle_gamma   90.00
#
_symmetry.space_group_name_H-M   'P 1'
#
loop_
_entity.id
_entity.type
_entity.pdbx_description
1 polymer ?
#
loop_
_entity_poly.entity_id
_entity_poly.type
_entity_poly.pdbx_seq_one_letter_code
_entity_poly.pdbx_strand_id
1 'polypeptide(L)'
;MSQLAKLADVDYRTVRKIFRDPSAIIDSDTLDKLCWALEVTPAELIEYKPTAPLIWQKRMGLGGEEQERPQIEEEEQESDRTSQ
;
A
#
# COMPACT_ATOMS: atom_id res chain seq x y z
N MET A 1 11.86 -11.13 -12.03
CA MET A 1 10.52 -11.10 -11.43
C MET A 1 9.83 -12.47 -11.43
N SER A 2 9.72 -13.17 -12.57
CA SER A 2 9.11 -14.52 -12.61
C SER A 2 9.87 -15.57 -11.78
N GLN A 3 11.19 -15.43 -11.64
CA GLN A 3 12.02 -16.32 -10.81
C GLN A 3 11.72 -16.15 -9.31
N LEU A 4 11.59 -14.92 -8.81
CA LEU A 4 11.26 -14.67 -7.40
C LEU A 4 9.88 -15.23 -7.04
N ALA A 5 8.88 -15.01 -7.90
CA ALA A 5 7.54 -15.55 -7.71
C ALA A 5 7.54 -17.09 -7.58
N LYS A 6 8.36 -17.76 -8.40
CA LYS A 6 8.53 -19.23 -8.32
C LYS A 6 9.27 -19.69 -7.07
N LEU A 7 10.33 -18.98 -6.68
CA LEU A 7 11.13 -19.32 -5.48
C LEU A 7 10.34 -19.11 -4.20
N ALA A 8 9.61 -18.00 -4.10
CA ALA A 8 8.80 -17.66 -2.93
C ALA A 8 7.46 -18.43 -2.87
N ASP A 9 7.08 -19.16 -3.91
CA ASP A 9 5.74 -19.76 -4.03
C ASP A 9 4.63 -18.69 -3.83
N VAL A 10 4.73 -17.60 -4.60
CA VAL A 10 3.79 -16.46 -4.58
C VAL A 10 3.35 -16.14 -6.01
N ASP A 11 2.09 -15.72 -6.19
CA ASP A 11 1.57 -15.33 -7.50
C ASP A 11 2.39 -14.18 -8.11
N TYR A 12 2.71 -14.31 -9.39
CA TYR A 12 3.46 -13.30 -10.13
C TYR A 12 2.79 -11.90 -10.09
N ARG A 13 1.45 -11.83 -10.06
CA ARG A 13 0.70 -10.58 -9.93
C ARG A 13 0.96 -9.91 -8.59
N THR A 14 1.10 -10.68 -7.52
CA THR A 14 1.42 -10.16 -6.18
C THR A 14 2.82 -9.55 -6.19
N VAL A 15 3.82 -10.29 -6.68
CA VAL A 15 5.20 -9.77 -6.80
C VAL A 15 5.25 -8.54 -7.70
N ARG A 16 4.51 -8.54 -8.81
CA ARG A 16 4.41 -7.39 -9.72
C ARG A 16 3.71 -6.19 -9.08
N LYS A 17 2.70 -6.41 -8.23
CA LYS A 17 1.98 -5.35 -7.50
C LYS A 17 2.92 -4.67 -6.51
N ILE A 18 3.58 -5.45 -5.66
CA ILE A 18 4.54 -4.94 -4.65
C ILE A 18 5.66 -4.13 -5.31
N PHE A 19 6.19 -4.63 -6.43
CA PHE A 19 7.26 -3.92 -7.14
C PHE A 19 6.81 -2.60 -7.80
N ARG A 20 5.54 -2.49 -8.18
CA ARG A 20 4.98 -1.25 -8.76
C ARG A 20 4.52 -0.26 -7.71
N ASP A 21 4.02 -0.76 -6.60
CA ASP A 21 3.46 0.02 -5.50
C ASP A 21 4.10 -0.43 -4.18
N PRO A 22 5.09 0.34 -3.67
CA PRO A 22 5.74 0.03 -2.40
C PRO A 22 4.82 0.19 -1.19
N SER A 23 3.64 0.80 -1.35
CA SER A 23 2.61 0.90 -0.30
C SER A 23 1.57 -0.21 -0.38
N ALA A 24 1.79 -1.22 -1.23
CA ALA A 24 0.88 -2.34 -1.37
C ALA A 24 0.77 -3.14 -0.07
N ILE A 25 -0.47 -3.32 0.40
CA ILE A 25 -0.78 -4.18 1.54
C ILE A 25 -0.63 -5.63 1.12
N ILE A 26 0.09 -6.40 1.94
CA ILE A 26 0.31 -7.84 1.81
C ILE A 26 0.16 -8.53 3.16
N ASP A 27 -0.14 -9.81 3.15
CA ASP A 27 -0.23 -10.62 4.36
C ASP A 27 1.17 -10.99 4.90
N SER A 28 1.25 -11.26 6.21
CA SER A 28 2.50 -11.68 6.88
C SER A 28 3.11 -12.93 6.24
N ASP A 29 2.28 -13.90 5.85
CA ASP A 29 2.74 -15.14 5.23
C ASP A 29 3.40 -14.90 3.86
N THR A 30 2.88 -13.92 3.11
CA THR A 30 3.47 -13.53 1.83
C THR A 30 4.80 -12.81 2.04
N LEU A 31 4.88 -11.95 3.06
CA LEU A 31 6.13 -11.30 3.44
C LEU A 31 7.19 -12.34 3.83
N ASP A 32 6.86 -13.32 4.67
CA ASP A 32 7.79 -14.37 5.11
C ASP A 32 8.31 -15.21 3.94
N LYS A 33 7.44 -15.59 3.01
CA LYS A 33 7.82 -16.29 1.77
C LYS A 33 8.82 -15.49 0.93
N LEU A 34 8.61 -14.18 0.81
CA LEU A 34 9.51 -13.29 0.07
C LEU A 34 10.85 -13.12 0.80
N CYS A 35 10.83 -12.94 2.12
CA CYS A 35 12.01 -12.91 2.97
C CYS A 35 12.86 -14.18 2.81
N TRP A 36 12.22 -15.36 2.88
CA TRP A 36 12.89 -16.64 2.71
C TRP A 36 13.55 -16.77 1.32
N ALA A 37 12.83 -16.40 0.26
CA ALA A 37 13.35 -16.48 -1.11
C ALA A 37 14.47 -15.48 -1.42
N LEU A 38 14.54 -14.37 -0.67
CA LEU A 38 15.55 -13.33 -0.81
C LEU A 38 16.70 -13.49 0.21
N GLU A 39 16.60 -14.42 1.15
CA GLU A 39 17.55 -14.63 2.25
C GLU A 39 17.75 -13.38 3.12
N VAL A 40 16.68 -12.62 3.33
CA VAL A 40 16.66 -11.38 4.15
C VAL A 40 15.63 -11.47 5.26
N THR A 41 15.73 -10.56 6.23
CA THR A 41 14.74 -10.39 7.29
C THR A 41 13.69 -9.34 6.92
N PRO A 42 12.47 -9.39 7.51
CA PRO A 42 11.43 -8.38 7.26
C PRO A 42 11.87 -6.94 7.53
N ALA A 43 12.75 -6.74 8.53
CA ALA A 43 13.27 -5.42 8.90
C ALA A 43 14.18 -4.80 7.83
N GLU A 44 14.78 -5.63 6.96
CA GLU A 44 15.61 -5.17 5.85
C GLU A 44 14.78 -4.79 4.62
N LEU A 45 13.56 -5.34 4.51
CA LEU A 45 12.62 -5.04 3.43
C LEU A 45 11.75 -3.82 3.71
N ILE A 46 11.41 -3.57 4.97
CA ILE A 46 10.43 -2.55 5.37
C ILE A 46 11.17 -1.33 5.94
N GLU A 47 11.06 -0.20 5.26
CA GLU A 47 11.55 1.08 5.79
C GLU A 47 10.60 1.55 6.92
N TYR A 48 11.08 1.52 8.16
CA TYR A 48 10.36 2.08 9.29
C TYR A 48 10.70 3.55 9.50
N LYS A 49 9.75 4.44 9.18
CA LYS A 49 9.81 5.86 9.53
C LYS A 49 8.81 6.14 10.66
N PRO A 50 9.26 6.41 11.90
CA PRO A 50 8.35 6.72 12.99
C PRO A 50 7.66 8.06 12.73
N THR A 51 6.34 8.03 12.59
CA THR A 51 5.54 9.25 12.54
C THR A 51 5.31 9.73 13.97
N ALA A 52 5.78 10.95 14.28
CA ALA A 52 5.54 11.54 15.59
C ALA A 52 4.02 11.67 15.86
N PRO A 53 3.54 11.44 17.09
CA PRO A 53 2.16 11.74 17.47
C PRO A 53 1.81 13.20 17.17
N LEU A 54 0.55 13.47 16.84
CA LEU A 54 0.05 14.82 16.50
C LEU A 54 0.40 15.88 17.57
N ILE A 55 0.39 15.48 18.84
CA ILE A 55 0.76 16.34 19.99
C ILE A 55 2.21 16.85 19.83
N TRP A 56 3.13 16.00 19.39
CA TRP A 56 4.53 16.36 19.19
C TRP A 56 4.74 17.08 17.86
N GLN A 57 3.99 16.75 16.81
CA GLN A 57 4.03 17.47 15.53
C GLN A 57 3.63 18.94 15.70
N LYS A 58 2.53 19.20 16.41
CA LYS A 58 2.05 20.57 16.71
C LYS A 58 3.06 21.37 17.52
N ARG A 59 3.74 20.72 18.47
CA ARG A 59 4.77 21.35 19.31
C ARG A 59 6.06 21.65 18.55
N MET A 60 6.42 20.82 17.58
CA MET A 60 7.64 20.94 16.77
C MET A 60 7.46 21.86 15.56
N GLY A 61 6.27 22.42 15.34
CA GLY A 61 5.97 23.24 14.16
C GLY A 61 5.98 22.46 12.85
N LEU A 62 5.83 21.13 12.90
CA LEU A 62 5.87 20.23 11.74
C LEU A 62 4.47 19.94 11.14
N GLY A 63 3.44 20.69 11.58
CA GLY A 63 2.10 20.58 11.03
C GLY A 63 2.05 21.17 9.62
N GLY A 64 2.31 20.32 8.61
CA GLY A 64 2.00 20.63 7.23
C GLY A 64 0.50 20.91 7.09
N GLU A 65 0.19 21.93 6.30
CA GLU A 65 -1.15 22.39 5.94
C GLU A 65 -2.06 21.21 5.60
N GLU A 66 -3.28 21.24 6.14
CA GLU A 66 -4.35 20.30 5.81
C GLU A 66 -4.49 20.25 4.28
N GLN A 67 -4.00 19.18 3.66
CA GLN A 67 -4.32 18.91 2.25
C GLN A 67 -5.82 18.67 2.19
N GLU A 68 -6.52 19.65 1.61
CA GLU A 68 -7.93 19.60 1.26
C GLU A 68 -8.26 18.23 0.69
N ARG A 69 -9.10 17.48 1.40
CA ARG A 69 -9.71 16.27 0.84
C ARG A 69 -10.50 16.71 -0.39
N PRO A 70 -10.23 16.18 -1.59
CA PRO A 70 -11.09 16.45 -2.73
C PRO A 70 -12.50 15.92 -2.40
N GLN A 71 -13.49 16.79 -2.58
CA GLN A 71 -14.91 16.47 -2.48
C GLN A 71 -15.20 15.41 -3.54
N ILE A 72 -15.58 14.21 -3.12
CA ILE A 72 -16.15 13.24 -4.03
C ILE A 72 -17.58 13.73 -4.29
N GLU A 73 -17.77 14.40 -5.43
CA GLU A 73 -19.08 14.69 -6.00
C GLU A 73 -19.74 13.35 -6.34
N GLU A 74 -20.79 13.00 -5.60
CA GLU A 74 -21.71 11.93 -5.98
C GLU A 74 -22.53 12.39 -7.20
N GLU A 75 -21.94 12.30 -8.39
CA GLU A 75 -22.68 12.29 -9.65
C GLU A 75 -22.95 10.82 -10.05
N GLU A 76 -24.09 10.29 -9.63
CA GLU A 76 -24.79 9.24 -10.40
C GLU A 76 -26.13 9.81 -10.88
N GLN A 77 -26.06 10.61 -11.96
CA GLN A 77 -27.21 10.82 -12.83
C GLN A 77 -27.35 9.64 -13.79
N GLU A 78 -28.37 8.83 -13.52
CA GLU A 78 -29.46 8.55 -14.45
C GLU A 78 -29.10 7.87 -15.77
N SER A 79 -29.51 6.60 -15.93
CA SER A 79 -30.34 6.19 -17.07
C SER A 79 -30.77 4.71 -17.03
N ASP A 80 -32.00 4.51 -17.49
CA ASP A 80 -32.51 3.30 -18.13
C ASP A 80 -33.35 2.30 -17.31
N ARG A 81 -34.60 2.69 -17.05
CA ARG A 81 -35.74 1.83 -17.41
C ARG A 81 -36.72 2.60 -18.30
N THR A 82 -36.34 2.64 -19.57
CA THR A 82 -37.20 2.90 -20.72
C THR A 82 -38.41 1.94 -20.74
N SER A 83 -39.60 2.52 -20.94
CA SER A 83 -40.78 1.96 -21.61
C SER A 83 -41.44 0.68 -21.07
N GLN A 84 -42.65 0.83 -20.50
CA GLN A 84 -43.92 0.40 -21.11
C GLN A 84 -45.13 0.92 -20.32
#